data_AF-A0A133NCP9-F1
#
_entry.id   AF-A0A133NCP9-F1
#
_cell.length_a   1.000
_cell.length_b   1.000
_cell.length_c   1.000
_cell.angle_alpha   90.00
_cell.angle_beta   90.00
_cell.angle_gamma   90.00
#
_symmetry.space_group_name_H-M   'P 1'
#
loop_
_entity.id
_entity.type
_entity.pdbx_description
1 polymer ?
#
loop_
_entity_poly.entity_id
_entity_poly.type
_entity_poly.pdbx_seq_one_letter_code
_entity_poly.pdbx_strand_id
1 'polypeptide(L)'
;LDLNIPIEENKNFYSIGGGSLLVSLNKEINDEVIDSICKEYKNLLEIDKDFKTTVILRDNSFKNDVDKTNAIKKLEQVGINEIRSI
;
A
#
# COMPACT_ATOMS: atom_id res chain seq x y z
N LEU A 1 -11.06 -13.72 9.59
CA LEU A 1 -9.80 -13.66 8.83
C LEU A 1 -9.14 -15.03 9.01
N ASP A 2 -9.28 -15.91 8.03
CA ASP A 2 -8.59 -17.20 8.06
C ASP A 2 -7.08 -16.96 7.93
N LEU A 3 -6.25 -17.58 8.77
CA LEU A 3 -4.79 -17.42 8.75
C LEU A 3 -4.11 -18.09 7.53
N ASN A 4 -4.88 -18.69 6.61
CA ASN A 4 -4.38 -19.37 5.42
C ASN A 4 -4.12 -18.44 4.22
N ILE A 5 -4.23 -17.13 4.40
CA ILE A 5 -4.02 -16.17 3.33
C ILE A 5 -2.51 -16.00 3.09
N PRO A 6 -2.02 -16.17 1.84
CA PRO A 6 -0.60 -15.98 1.54
C PRO A 6 -0.18 -14.54 1.80
N ILE A 7 0.98 -14.39 2.45
CA ILE A 7 1.65 -13.12 2.68
C ILE A 7 2.88 -13.10 1.77
N GLU A 8 2.88 -12.19 0.81
CA GLU A 8 4.01 -11.93 -0.06
C GLU A 8 4.81 -10.76 0.50
N GLU A 9 6.01 -11.06 1.00
CA GLU A 9 6.95 -10.05 1.45
C GLU A 9 7.65 -9.42 0.24
N ASN A 10 7.30 -8.18 -0.06
CA ASN A 10 8.08 -7.34 -0.94
C ASN A 10 9.15 -6.62 -0.12
N LYS A 11 10.24 -6.22 -0.79
CA LYS A 11 11.35 -5.48 -0.19
C LYS A 11 10.89 -4.24 0.61
N ASN A 12 9.75 -3.67 0.21
CA ASN A 12 9.25 -2.39 0.68
C ASN A 12 7.88 -2.47 1.41
N PHE A 13 7.13 -3.56 1.27
CA PHE A 13 5.78 -3.70 1.82
C PHE A 13 5.38 -5.19 1.85
N TYR A 14 4.28 -5.50 2.53
CA TYR A 14 3.70 -6.84 2.60
C TYR A 14 2.40 -6.85 1.84
N SER A 15 2.25 -7.75 0.87
CA SER A 15 1.00 -7.98 0.15
C SER A 15 0.29 -9.19 0.75
N ILE A 16 -0.94 -8.99 1.19
CA ILE A 16 -1.73 -10.01 1.89
C ILE A 16 -3.01 -10.24 1.10
N GLY A 17 -3.28 -11.50 0.75
CA GLY A 17 -4.49 -11.88 0.03
C GLY A 17 -4.49 -11.47 -1.43
N GLY A 18 -3.34 -11.61 -2.11
CA GLY A 18 -3.20 -11.21 -3.50
C GLY A 18 -3.37 -9.70 -3.67
N GLY A 19 -2.89 -8.91 -2.69
CA GLY A 19 -2.93 -7.45 -2.72
C GLY A 19 -4.21 -6.80 -2.24
N SER A 20 -5.17 -7.54 -1.68
CA SER A 20 -6.30 -6.91 -0.97
C SER A 20 -5.83 -6.04 0.20
N LEU A 21 -4.70 -6.38 0.81
CA LEU A 21 -4.04 -5.60 1.85
C LEU A 21 -2.57 -5.39 1.51
N LEU A 22 -2.15 -4.13 1.43
CA LEU A 22 -0.77 -3.73 1.19
C LEU A 22 -0.25 -2.97 2.43
N VAL A 23 0.62 -3.61 3.20
CA VAL A 23 1.08 -3.07 4.49
C VAL A 23 2.54 -2.66 4.38
N SER A 24 2.85 -1.38 4.55
CA SER A 24 4.21 -0.89 4.69
C SER A 24 4.57 -0.71 6.16
N LEU A 25 5.38 -1.63 6.68
CA LEU A 25 5.95 -1.56 8.03
C LEU A 25 7.39 -1.00 8.02
N ASN A 26 7.85 -0.50 6.88
CA ASN A 26 9.20 0.00 6.73
C ASN A 26 9.49 1.16 7.69
N LYS A 27 10.74 1.30 8.08
CA LYS A 27 11.17 2.35 9.02
C LYS A 27 11.11 3.75 8.41
N GLU A 28 11.31 3.83 7.09
CA GLU A 28 11.12 5.05 6.29
C GLU A 28 10.25 4.70 5.07
N ILE A 29 9.18 5.46 4.86
CA ILE A 29 8.36 5.36 3.66
C ILE A 29 8.80 6.43 2.67
N ASN A 30 9.42 5.96 1.60
CA ASN A 30 9.90 6.80 0.49
C ASN A 30 8.99 6.65 -0.72
N ASP A 31 9.16 7.52 -1.71
CA ASP A 31 8.39 7.51 -2.95
C ASP A 31 8.52 6.17 -3.71
N GLU A 32 9.66 5.48 -3.60
CA GLU A 32 9.87 4.13 -4.15
C GLU A 32 8.92 3.07 -3.56
N VAL A 33 8.61 3.17 -2.27
CA VAL A 33 7.66 2.29 -1.58
C VAL A 33 6.26 2.52 -2.15
N ILE A 34 5.88 3.79 -2.26
CA ILE A 34 4.58 4.21 -2.79
C ILE A 34 4.42 3.82 -4.26
N ASP A 35 5.46 4.00 -5.07
CA ASP A 35 5.46 3.60 -6.47
C ASP A 35 5.30 2.09 -6.63
N SER A 36 5.97 1.31 -5.79
CA SER A 36 5.83 -0.15 -5.79
C SER A 36 4.41 -0.60 -5.44
N ILE A 37 3.80 -0.01 -4.40
CA ILE A 37 2.41 -0.26 -3.98
C ILE A 37 1.44 0.13 -5.11
N CYS A 38 1.64 1.29 -5.73
CA CYS A 38 0.85 1.79 -6.84
C CYS A 38 0.91 0.86 -8.07
N LYS A 39 2.10 0.39 -8.42
CA LYS A 39 2.31 -0.53 -9.54
C LYS A 39 1.62 -1.87 -9.29
N GLU A 40 1.75 -2.40 -8.08
CA GLU A 40 1.06 -3.64 -7.69
C GLU A 40 -0.46 -3.46 -7.77
N TYR A 41 -0.98 -2.39 -7.19
CA TYR A 41 -2.41 -2.07 -7.26
C TYR A 41 -2.92 -1.97 -8.70
N LYS A 42 -2.15 -1.35 -9.60
CA LYS A 42 -2.49 -1.28 -11.03
C LYS A 42 -2.52 -2.66 -11.69
N ASN A 43 -1.54 -3.52 -11.42
CA ASN A 43 -1.56 -4.90 -11.94
C ASN A 43 -2.82 -5.63 -11.48
N LEU A 44 -3.22 -5.47 -10.22
CA LEU A 44 -4.43 -6.08 -9.68
C LEU A 44 -5.69 -5.51 -10.34
N LEU A 45 -5.76 -4.19 -10.55
CA LEU A 45 -6.84 -3.54 -11.28
C LEU A 45 -6.93 -3.96 -12.76
N GLU A 46 -5.80 -4.31 -13.39
CA GLU A 46 -5.80 -4.84 -14.75
C GLU A 46 -6.46 -6.23 -14.83
N ILE A 47 -6.34 -7.03 -13.76
CA ILE A 47 -6.98 -8.34 -13.65
C ILE A 47 -8.45 -8.17 -13.23
N ASP A 48 -8.72 -7.34 -12.21
CA ASP A 48 -10.06 -7.10 -11.67
C ASP A 48 -10.25 -5.60 -11.37
N LYS A 49 -11.02 -4.92 -12.22
CA LYS A 49 -11.22 -3.46 -12.13
C LYS A 49 -12.01 -3.00 -10.91
N ASP A 50 -12.72 -3.91 -10.23
CA ASP A 50 -13.45 -3.60 -8.99
C ASP A 50 -12.64 -4.01 -7.75
N PHE A 51 -11.39 -4.44 -7.94
CA PHE A 51 -10.54 -4.91 -6.86
C PHE A 51 -10.28 -3.81 -5.84
N LYS A 52 -10.63 -4.09 -4.59
CA LYS A 52 -10.43 -3.17 -3.46
C LYS A 52 -9.16 -3.53 -2.74
N THR A 53 -8.27 -2.54 -2.63
CA THR A 53 -7.01 -2.66 -1.91
C THR A 53 -6.97 -1.69 -0.76
N THR A 54 -6.64 -2.20 0.43
CA THR A 54 -6.39 -1.41 1.62
C THR A 54 -4.89 -1.26 1.83
N VAL A 55 -4.40 -0.02 1.84
CA VAL A 55 -3.01 0.28 2.14
C VAL A 55 -2.87 0.67 3.61
N ILE A 56 -2.00 -0.01 4.35
CA ILE A 56 -1.67 0.34 5.74
C ILE A 56 -0.24 0.85 5.77
N LEU A 57 -0.07 2.07 6.27
CA LEU A 57 1.20 2.76 6.37
C LEU A 57 1.49 3.00 7.84
N ARG A 58 2.75 2.87 8.24
CA ARG A 58 3.16 3.26 9.58
C ARG A 58 3.34 4.78 9.63
N ASP A 59 2.64 5.44 10.53
CA ASP A 59 2.63 6.91 10.65
C ASP A 59 4.01 7.43 11.03
N ASN A 60 4.66 6.73 11.94
CA ASN A 60 5.98 7.07 12.46
C ASN A 60 7.14 6.78 11.48
N SER A 61 6.82 6.34 10.26
CA SER A 61 7.78 6.08 9.19
C SER A 61 7.83 7.18 8.13
N PHE A 62 6.93 8.16 8.22
CA PHE A 62 7.01 9.35 7.37
C PHE A 62 8.02 10.34 7.93
N LYS A 63 8.80 10.94 7.03
CA LYS A 63 9.79 11.95 7.41
C LYS A 63 9.13 13.21 7.97
N ASN A 64 8.04 13.66 7.36
CA ASN A 64 7.22 14.78 7.79
C ASN A 64 5.75 14.61 7.32
N ASP A 65 4.83 15.42 7.84
CA ASP A 65 3.43 15.48 7.38
C ASP A 65 3.27 15.76 5.88
N VAL A 66 4.21 16.48 5.27
CA VAL A 66 4.21 16.77 3.82
C VAL A 66 4.42 15.49 3.02
N ASP A 67 5.44 14.70 3.40
CA ASP A 67 5.74 13.41 2.76
C ASP A 67 4.57 12.44 2.91
N LYS A 68 3.95 12.40 4.11
CA LYS A 68 2.74 11.63 4.38
C LYS A 68 1.59 12.02 3.45
N THR A 69 1.29 13.32 3.37
CA THR A 69 0.21 13.84 2.52
C THR A 69 0.46 13.54 1.05
N ASN A 70 1.70 13.70 0.57
CA ASN A 70 2.07 13.40 -0.81
C ASN A 70 1.90 11.91 -1.12
N ALA A 71 2.36 11.03 -0.22
CA ALA A 71 2.21 9.59 -0.36
C ALA A 71 0.73 9.18 -0.45
N ILE A 72 -0.10 9.65 0.49
CA ILE A 72 -1.54 9.37 0.51
C ILE A 72 -2.19 9.85 -0.78
N LYS A 73 -1.94 11.11 -1.19
CA LYS A 73 -2.50 11.65 -2.43
C LYS A 73 -2.09 10.87 -3.67
N LYS A 74 -0.86 10.36 -3.72
CA LYS A 74 -0.36 9.56 -4.85
C LYS A 74 -1.08 8.22 -4.94
N LEU A 75 -1.36 7.59 -3.80
CA LEU A 75 -2.18 6.37 -3.71
C LEU A 75 -3.64 6.63 -4.11
N GLU A 76 -4.23 7.73 -3.63
CA GLU A 76 -5.59 8.14 -4.01
C GLU A 76 -5.71 8.43 -5.51
N GLN A 77 -4.70 9.08 -6.10
CA GLN A 77 -4.68 9.37 -7.55
C GLN A 77 -4.73 8.11 -8.42
N VAL A 78 -4.24 6.97 -7.92
CA VAL A 78 -4.29 5.71 -8.67
C VAL A 78 -5.56 4.91 -8.38
N GLY A 79 -6.40 5.39 -7.47
CA GLY A 79 -7.70 4.81 -7.13
C GLY A 79 -7.75 4.09 -5.79
N ILE A 80 -6.69 4.13 -4.98
CA ILE A 80 -6.67 3.53 -3.64
C ILE A 80 -7.29 4.54 -2.67
N ASN A 81 -8.52 4.27 -2.23
CA ASN A 81 -9.22 5.15 -1.29
C ASN A 81 -9.14 4.64 0.17
N GLU A 82 -8.80 3.37 0.38
CA GLU A 82 -8.64 2.80 1.72
C GLU A 82 -7.18 2.86 2.17
N ILE A 83 -6.81 3.97 2.82
CA ILE A 83 -5.47 4.17 3.35
C ILE A 83 -5.56 4.38 4.86
N ARG A 84 -4.88 3.53 5.64
CA ARG A 84 -4.81 3.63 7.11
C ARG A 84 -3.40 3.96 7.56
N SER A 85 -3.26 4.90 8.48
CA SER A 85 -2.00 5.19 9.19
C SER A 85 -2.10 4.73 10.64
N ILE A 86 -1.07 4.01 11.12
CA ILE A 86 -0.97 3.48 12.50
C ILE A 86 0.33 3.86 13.21
#